data_AF-A0A290UFN1-F1
#
_entry.id   AF-A0A290UFN1-F1
#
_cell.length_a   1.000
_cell.length_b   1.000
_cell.length_c   1.000
_cell.angle_alpha   90.00
_cell.angle_beta   90.00
_cell.angle_gamma   90.00
#
_symmetry.space_group_name_H-M   'P 1'
#
loop_
_entity.id
_entity.type
_entity.pdbx_description
1 polymer ?
#
loop_
_entity_poly.entity_id
_entity_poly.type
_entity_poly.pdbx_seq_one_letter_code
_entity_poly.pdbx_strand_id
1 'polypeptide(L)' 'MAEKITQIGILVEESLKKDFQAICKAQDKNASQEIRALMREYVKKHRVKNEEN' A
#
# COMPACT_ATOMS: atom_id res chain seq x y z
N MET A 1 15.66 8.91 -14.77
CA MET A 1 15.32 9.95 -13.75
C MET A 1 14.94 9.21 -12.49
N ALA A 2 15.62 9.44 -11.35
CA ALA A 2 15.25 8.77 -10.10
C ALA A 2 13.88 9.30 -9.64
N GLU A 3 12.91 8.41 -9.42
CA GLU A 3 11.60 8.78 -8.88
C GLU A 3 11.79 9.45 -7.52
N LYS A 4 11.09 10.57 -7.29
CA LYS A 4 11.10 11.25 -5.99
C LYS A 4 10.31 10.38 -5.00
N ILE A 5 11.01 9.81 -4.02
CA ILE A 5 10.39 9.07 -2.92
C ILE A 5 9.66 10.07 -2.01
N THR A 6 8.40 9.81 -1.71
CA THR A 6 7.58 10.62 -0.80
C THR A 6 7.01 9.76 0.33
N GLN A 7 6.73 10.38 1.48
CA GLN A 7 6.13 9.71 2.64
C GLN A 7 4.62 9.95 2.67
N ILE A 8 3.86 8.93 3.06
CA ILE A 8 2.42 9.03 3.33
C ILE A 8 2.21 8.78 4.83
N GLY A 9 1.60 9.75 5.53
CA GLY A 9 1.12 9.58 6.91
C GLY A 9 -0.35 9.17 6.88
N ILE A 10 -0.70 8.05 7.51
CA ILE A 10 -2.07 7.53 7.57
C ILE A 10 -2.40 7.20 9.03
N LEU A 11 -3.57 7.62 9.49
CA LEU A 11 -4.13 7.19 10.76
C LEU A 11 -4.91 5.89 10.53
N VAL A 12 -4.56 4.86 11.28
CA VAL A 12 -5.21 3.55 11.25
C VAL A 12 -5.41 3.06 12.68
N GLU A 13 -6.38 2.16 12.86
CA GLU A 13 -6.58 1.49 14.15
C GLU A 13 -5.33 0.72 14.57
N GLU A 14 -5.05 0.74 15.87
CA GLU A 14 -3.86 0.07 16.42
C GLU A 14 -3.91 -1.45 16.21
N SER A 15 -5.10 -2.05 16.38
CA SER A 15 -5.38 -3.46 16.12
C SER A 15 -5.03 -3.82 14.67
N LEU A 16 -5.58 -3.07 13.71
CA LEU A 16 -5.36 -3.27 12.29
C LEU A 16 -3.86 -3.21 11.94
N LYS A 17 -3.13 -2.22 12.49
CA LYS A 17 -1.70 -2.10 12.27
C LYS A 17 -0.94 -3.33 12.80
N LYS A 18 -1.24 -3.78 14.01
CA LYS A 18 -0.59 -4.93 14.63
C LYS A 18 -0.83 -6.20 13.82
N ASP A 19 -2.08 -6.46 13.46
CA ASP A 19 -2.46 -7.65 12.70
C ASP A 19 -1.80 -7.64 11.31
N PHE A 20 -1.83 -6.50 10.61
CA PHE A 20 -1.19 -6.35 9.31
C PHE A 20 0.32 -6.59 9.39
N GLN A 21 1.00 -6.03 10.39
CA GLN A 21 2.43 -6.24 10.59
C GLN A 21 2.76 -7.70 10.95
N ALA A 22 1.95 -8.35 11.78
CA ALA A 22 2.12 -9.75 12.14
C ALA A 22 1.97 -10.68 10.92
N ILE A 23 0.95 -10.45 10.09
CA ILE A 23 0.72 -11.21 8.85
C ILE A 23 1.86 -10.99 7.86
N CYS A 24 2.30 -9.74 7.65
CA CYS A 24 3.43 -9.45 6.77
C CYS A 24 4.69 -10.17 7.24
N LYS A 25 4.98 -10.13 8.55
CA LYS A 25 6.13 -10.82 9.14
C LYS A 25 6.05 -12.34 8.99
N ALA A 26 4.87 -12.93 9.15
CA ALA A 26 4.66 -14.37 8.95
C ALA A 26 4.91 -14.79 7.49
N GLN A 27 4.75 -13.88 6.54
CA GLN A 27 5.03 -14.09 5.12
C GLN A 27 6.43 -13.64 4.69
N ASP A 28 7.30 -13.29 5.64
CA ASP A 28 8.64 -12.72 5.40
C ASP A 28 8.65 -11.47 4.50
N LYS A 29 7.58 -10.67 4.60
CA LYS A 29 7.40 -9.43 3.83
C LYS A 29 7.43 -8.21 4.73
N ASN A 30 7.95 -7.10 4.20
CA ASN A 30 7.86 -5.82 4.89
C ASN A 30 6.48 -5.18 4.65
N ALA A 31 5.83 -4.70 5.71
CA ALA A 31 4.57 -3.96 5.63
C ALA A 31 4.60 -2.83 4.58
N SER A 32 5.70 -2.08 4.47
CA SER A 32 5.86 -1.01 3.48
C SER A 32 5.99 -1.52 2.03
N GLN A 33 6.48 -2.75 1.83
CA GLN A 33 6.49 -3.37 0.50
C GLN A 33 5.07 -3.80 0.12
N GLU A 34 4.32 -4.39 1.05
CA GLU A 34 2.98 -4.88 0.79
C GLU A 34 1.97 -3.74 0.61
N ILE A 35 2.05 -2.67 1.41
CA ILE A 35 1.27 -1.44 1.20
C ILE A 35 1.52 -0.90 -0.22
N ARG A 36 2.78 -0.84 -0.66
CA ARG A 36 3.10 -0.38 -2.03
C ARG A 36 2.56 -1.32 -3.10
N ALA A 37 2.54 -2.63 -2.86
CA ALA A 37 1.95 -3.60 -3.79
C ALA A 37 0.44 -3.41 -3.89
N LEU A 38 -0.25 -3.29 -2.76
CA LEU A 38 -1.69 -3.02 -2.69
C LEU A 38 -2.04 -1.69 -3.37
N MET A 39 -1.25 -0.63 -3.13
CA MET A 39 -1.44 0.66 -3.80
C MET A 39 -1.30 0.54 -5.33
N ARG A 40 -0.29 -0.18 -5.82
CA ARG A 40 -0.09 -0.40 -7.26
C ARG A 40 -1.24 -1.19 -7.87
N GLU A 41 -1.70 -2.24 -7.20
CA GLU A 41 -2.83 -3.03 -7.64
C GLU A 41 -4.13 -2.20 -7.67
N TYR A 42 -4.37 -1.42 -6.62
CA TYR A 42 -5.52 -0.52 -6.54
C TYR A 42 -5.50 0.51 -7.68
N VAL A 43 -4.37 1.19 -7.90
CA VAL A 43 -4.23 2.12 -9.02
C VAL A 43 -4.44 1.39 -10.34
N LYS A 44 -3.83 0.23 -10.57
CA LYS A 44 -4.00 -0.54 -11.81
C LYS A 44 -5.47 -0.91 -12.06
N LYS A 45 -6.19 -1.32 -11.01
CA LYS A 45 -7.60 -1.70 -11.07
C LYS A 45 -8.52 -0.51 -11.40
N HIS A 46 -8.19 0.68 -10.92
CA HIS A 46 -9.05 1.86 -11.03
C HIS A 46 -8.62 2.87 -12.11
N ARG A 47 -7.39 2.81 -12.61
CA ARG A 47 -6.85 3.75 -13.60
C ARG A 47 -7.58 3.71 -14.95
N VAL A 48 -8.19 2.58 -15.31
CA VAL A 48 -8.94 2.43 -16.57
C VAL A 48 -10.40 2.95 -16.47
N LYS A 49 -10.85 3.39 -15.28
CA LYS A 49 -12.23 3.87 -15.09
C LYS A 49 -12.41 5.39 -15.19
N ASN A 50 -11.33 6.15 -15.42
CA ASN A 50 -11.34 7.63 -15.41
C ASN A 50 -10.81 8.24 -16.72
N GLU A 51 -11.20 7.69 -17.88
CA GLU A 51 -11.05 8.33 -19.20
C GLU A 51 -12.42 8.45 -19.91
N GLU A 52 -13.47 8.75 -19.15
CA GLU A 52 -14.73 9.32 -19.67
C GLU A 52 -15.19 10.45 -18.74
N ASN A 53 -14.69 11.66 -19.02
CA ASN A 53 -15.43 12.94 -18.98
C ASN A 53 -14.52 14.10 -19.37
#